data_AF-A0A165DE75-F1
#
_entry.id   AF-A0A165DE75-F1
#
_cell.length_a   1.000
_cell.length_b   1.000
_cell.length_c   1.000
_cell.angle_alpha   90.00
_cell.angle_beta   90.00
_cell.angle_gamma   90.00
#
_symmetry.space_group_name_H-M   'P 1'
#
loop_
_entity.id
_entity.type
_entity.pdbx_description
1 polymer ?
#
loop_
_entity_poly.entity_id
_entity_poly.type
_entity_poly.pdbx_seq_one_letter_code
_entity_poly.pdbx_strand_id
1 'polypeptide(L)'
;MDDCQYATPLSRVLASPARFLHSSFVAPPELCGAYSQQSDWSTFLHDCGIATLPRVNSGRLDKPFRTVVESWRMSDSLRLLDVLRQYWSGISAQLSSSDRAKLLEYFRGLNIKCVNGYIAQMRSTYLLSTALAPFVDTAMPLLPIPMPVSSEWDFLRDFGVSTTVDAAFFLKRLSSLSERPPRDVEASDVEDLYEEIARLFREIPEIIRNAFKSKALFFIEKEGNAGTQKEWKGWDDVYWDGPSILTVRSQLKSLYPSLHRFFSDNLAVPSAPATIVADELQHFVRNQGDAPLDETQLRRLVSILQYAADPAKLHDVRDRKCEDWSVQVRDIAYLPVRRPNGEVVLSHCDGGFYVPDLTGAFESIFQSQLPFLSLPRALPANLPVLVDFLGLGPKRIDHRITSTILINNSDGVSKQHVFPPPLLELRTNATVEQIG
;
A
#
# COMPACT_ATOMS: atom_id res chain seq x y z
N MET A 1 39.95 37.71 -14.43
CA MET A 1 39.02 37.75 -15.57
C MET A 1 37.64 37.96 -14.99
N ASP A 2 36.97 39.01 -15.43
CA ASP A 2 35.84 39.66 -14.77
C ASP A 2 34.51 38.93 -14.96
N ASP A 3 33.96 38.34 -13.89
CA ASP A 3 32.63 37.71 -13.86
C ASP A 3 31.46 38.71 -13.69
N CYS A 4 31.71 40.02 -13.71
CA CYS A 4 30.67 41.02 -13.45
C CYS A 4 29.75 41.36 -14.66
N GLN A 5 29.90 40.74 -15.83
CA GLN A 5 29.25 41.23 -17.05
C GLN A 5 27.83 40.71 -17.37
N TYR A 6 27.24 39.80 -16.59
CA TYR A 6 25.92 39.22 -16.95
C TYR A 6 24.88 39.13 -15.82
N ALA A 7 25.06 39.88 -14.73
CA ALA A 7 24.09 39.96 -13.65
C ALA A 7 22.74 40.52 -14.13
N THR A 8 21.62 39.83 -13.89
CA THR A 8 20.29 40.37 -14.20
C THR A 8 19.93 41.42 -13.14
N PRO A 9 19.78 42.71 -13.53
CA PRO A 9 19.50 43.75 -12.55
C PRO A 9 18.12 43.57 -11.93
N LEU A 10 18.01 43.63 -10.60
CA LEU A 10 16.71 43.58 -9.91
C LEU A 10 15.75 44.68 -10.39
N SER A 11 16.27 45.83 -10.84
CA SER A 11 15.50 46.91 -11.46
C SER A 11 14.83 46.51 -12.78
N ARG A 12 15.34 45.48 -13.48
CA ARG A 12 14.73 44.89 -14.69
C ARG A 12 13.80 43.71 -14.37
N VAL A 13 13.77 43.28 -13.11
CA VAL A 13 13.02 42.12 -12.63
C VAL A 13 11.76 42.57 -11.90
N LEU A 14 11.90 43.56 -11.02
CA LEU A 14 10.84 44.01 -10.13
C LEU A 14 10.09 45.21 -10.74
N ALA A 15 8.76 45.20 -10.63
CA ALA A 15 7.94 46.32 -11.09
C ALA A 15 8.11 47.56 -10.18
N SER A 16 8.05 48.76 -10.77
CA SER A 16 8.04 50.03 -10.02
C SER A 16 6.88 50.06 -9.01
N PRO A 17 7.08 50.53 -7.75
CA PRO A 17 8.21 51.29 -7.22
C PRO A 17 9.17 50.44 -6.36
N ALA A 18 9.68 49.33 -6.89
CA ALA A 18 10.67 48.51 -6.19
C ALA A 18 11.97 49.30 -5.94
N ARG A 19 12.29 49.59 -4.68
CA ARG A 19 13.51 50.32 -4.25
C ARG A 19 14.69 49.36 -4.12
N PHE A 20 15.28 48.98 -5.24
CA PHE A 20 16.44 48.08 -5.28
C PHE A 20 17.62 48.72 -5.99
N LEU A 21 18.81 48.56 -5.39
CA LEU A 21 20.08 49.00 -5.97
C LEU A 21 20.89 47.78 -6.39
N HIS A 22 21.33 47.76 -7.64
CA HIS A 22 22.13 46.65 -8.18
C HIS A 22 23.52 46.61 -7.52
N SER A 23 24.09 45.41 -7.34
CA SER A 23 25.37 45.21 -6.65
C SER A 23 26.54 45.99 -7.27
N SER A 24 26.50 46.24 -8.58
CA SER A 24 27.50 47.09 -9.27
C SER A 24 27.54 48.55 -8.79
N PHE A 25 26.49 49.03 -8.12
CA PHE A 25 26.42 50.36 -7.51
C PHE A 25 26.70 50.32 -6.00
N VAL A 26 26.94 49.14 -5.43
CA VAL A 26 27.29 48.94 -4.02
C VAL A 26 28.81 49.09 -3.80
N ALA A 27 29.63 48.91 -4.84
CA ALA A 27 31.06 49.15 -4.82
C ALA A 27 31.49 49.94 -6.07
N PRO A 28 31.79 51.25 -5.97
CA PRO A 28 32.38 52.00 -7.06
C PRO A 28 33.76 51.44 -7.40
N PRO A 29 34.12 51.24 -8.69
CA PRO A 29 35.43 50.73 -9.10
C PRO A 29 36.63 51.59 -8.64
N GLU A 30 36.39 52.81 -8.17
CA GLU A 30 37.43 53.81 -7.88
C GLU A 30 37.67 54.07 -6.38
N LEU A 31 36.92 53.45 -5.46
CA LEU A 31 37.16 53.57 -4.01
C LEU A 31 37.99 52.40 -3.47
N CYS A 32 39.15 52.19 -4.08
CA CYS A 32 40.24 51.42 -3.50
C CYS A 32 40.87 52.25 -2.36
N GLY A 33 40.54 51.92 -1.09
CA GLY A 33 41.34 52.44 0.02
C GLY A 33 40.84 52.18 1.43
N ALA A 34 39.53 52.03 1.66
CA ALA A 34 39.01 51.93 3.04
C ALA A 34 37.93 50.86 3.16
N TYR A 35 38.32 49.67 3.61
CA TYR A 35 37.41 48.57 3.99
C TYR A 35 36.36 49.00 5.04
N SER A 36 36.58 50.11 5.76
CA SER A 36 35.65 50.65 6.75
C SER A 36 34.43 51.39 6.17
N GLN A 37 34.46 51.84 4.91
CA GLN A 37 33.35 52.61 4.32
C GLN A 37 32.26 51.74 3.66
N GLN A 38 32.55 50.45 3.40
CA GLN A 38 31.60 49.55 2.74
C GLN A 38 30.47 49.09 3.69
N SER A 39 30.78 48.92 4.98
CA SER A 39 29.77 48.68 6.02
C SER A 39 28.88 49.91 6.24
N ASP A 40 29.45 51.10 6.19
CA ASP A 40 28.73 52.36 6.38
C ASP A 40 27.79 52.65 5.20
N TRP A 41 28.24 52.36 3.98
CA TRP A 41 27.43 52.50 2.77
C TRP A 41 26.27 51.50 2.71
N SER A 42 26.51 50.23 3.05
CA SER A 42 25.45 49.22 3.08
C SER A 42 24.41 49.51 4.17
N THR A 43 24.85 50.03 5.32
CA THR A 43 23.96 50.50 6.39
C THR A 43 23.15 51.72 5.94
N PHE A 44 23.78 52.71 5.29
CA PHE A 44 23.09 53.88 4.74
C PHE A 44 22.01 53.50 3.70
N LEU A 45 22.33 52.59 2.78
CA LEU A 45 21.37 52.10 1.79
C LEU A 45 20.20 51.37 2.46
N HIS A 46 20.47 50.57 3.49
CA HIS A 46 19.45 49.92 4.29
C HIS A 46 18.54 50.94 4.99
N ASP A 47 19.12 51.97 5.62
CA ASP A 47 18.38 53.05 6.31
C ASP A 47 17.54 53.89 5.34
N CYS A 48 17.99 54.05 4.10
CA CYS A 48 17.23 54.66 3.01
C CYS A 48 16.12 53.76 2.45
N GLY A 49 15.97 52.53 2.97
CA GLY A 49 15.01 51.55 2.52
C GLY A 49 15.30 51.03 1.12
N ILE A 50 16.58 51.00 0.71
CA ILE A 50 17.06 50.46 -0.56
C ILE A 50 17.63 49.07 -0.32
N ALA A 51 17.02 48.04 -0.90
CA ALA A 51 17.51 46.68 -0.77
C ALA A 51 18.48 46.32 -1.90
N THR A 52 19.58 45.65 -1.57
CA THR A 52 20.53 45.08 -2.55
C THR A 52 20.25 43.60 -2.84
N LEU A 53 19.45 42.96 -1.98
CA LEU A 53 18.96 41.59 -2.10
C LEU A 53 17.42 41.57 -1.98
N PRO A 54 16.73 40.60 -2.60
CA PRO A 54 15.31 40.38 -2.37
C PRO A 54 14.99 40.24 -0.89
N ARG A 55 13.99 40.98 -0.40
CA ARG A 55 13.66 41.00 1.03
C ARG A 55 12.83 39.78 1.42
N VAL A 56 13.13 39.26 2.59
CA VAL A 56 12.40 38.15 3.21
C VAL A 56 12.04 38.55 4.63
N ASN A 57 10.75 38.61 4.94
CA ASN A 57 10.23 38.96 6.25
C ASN A 57 9.62 37.72 6.90
N SER A 58 10.15 37.30 8.05
CA SER A 58 9.65 36.13 8.81
C SER A 58 9.50 34.85 7.96
N GLY A 59 10.49 34.59 7.09
CA GLY A 59 10.53 33.42 6.21
C GLY A 59 9.61 33.50 5.00
N ARG A 60 9.07 34.69 4.67
CA ARG A 60 8.23 34.93 3.49
C ARG A 60 8.85 35.98 2.59
N LEU A 61 8.82 35.72 1.27
CA LEU A 61 9.22 36.71 0.28
C LEU A 61 8.38 37.97 0.40
N ASP A 62 9.01 39.13 0.24
CA ASP A 62 8.29 40.40 0.12
C ASP A 62 7.37 40.42 -1.11
N LYS A 63 6.39 41.33 -1.10
CA LYS A 63 5.36 41.39 -2.15
C LYS A 63 5.95 41.60 -3.56
N PRO A 64 6.93 42.50 -3.78
CA PRO A 64 7.53 42.69 -5.10
C PRO A 64 8.19 41.42 -5.63
N PHE A 65 9.05 40.77 -4.84
CA PHE A 65 9.76 39.59 -5.32
C PHE A 65 8.83 38.39 -5.46
N ARG A 66 7.88 38.21 -4.54
CA ARG A 66 6.84 37.18 -4.68
C ARG A 66 6.04 37.34 -5.96
N THR A 67 5.66 38.56 -6.34
CA THR A 67 4.90 38.80 -7.57
C THR A 67 5.68 38.36 -8.81
N VAL A 68 7.00 38.59 -8.82
CA VAL A 68 7.89 38.10 -9.89
C VAL A 68 7.94 36.58 -9.90
N VAL A 69 8.16 35.94 -8.76
CA VAL A 69 8.19 34.46 -8.66
C VAL A 69 6.89 33.87 -9.20
N GLU A 70 5.74 34.38 -8.77
CA GLU A 70 4.43 33.88 -9.21
C GLU A 70 4.16 34.13 -10.70
N SER A 71 4.67 35.23 -11.25
CA SER A 71 4.53 35.55 -12.67
C SER A 71 5.45 34.70 -13.54
N TRP A 72 6.73 34.57 -13.18
CA TRP A 72 7.76 34.00 -14.03
C TRP A 72 7.86 32.48 -13.94
N ARG A 73 7.38 31.86 -12.85
CA ARG A 73 7.40 30.39 -12.70
C ARG A 73 6.75 29.64 -13.88
N MET A 74 5.85 30.29 -14.62
CA MET A 74 5.16 29.72 -15.79
C MET A 74 5.59 30.33 -17.12
N SER A 75 5.85 31.64 -17.17
CA SER A 75 6.12 32.36 -18.42
C SER A 75 7.61 32.38 -18.80
N ASP A 76 8.51 32.42 -17.81
CA ASP A 76 9.95 32.55 -18.00
C ASP A 76 10.71 31.88 -16.84
N SER A 77 10.56 30.57 -16.74
CA SER A 77 11.10 29.77 -15.62
C SER A 77 12.62 29.76 -15.60
N LEU A 78 13.29 29.83 -16.75
CA LEU A 78 14.76 29.96 -16.81
C LEU A 78 15.23 31.27 -16.15
N ARG A 79 14.62 32.40 -16.51
CA ARG A 79 15.00 33.70 -15.93
C ARG A 79 14.72 33.78 -14.43
N LEU A 80 13.64 33.14 -13.96
CA LEU A 80 13.39 32.98 -12.53
C LEU A 80 14.52 32.20 -11.85
N LEU A 81 14.91 31.06 -12.42
CA LEU A 81 15.99 30.22 -11.88
C LEU A 81 17.32 30.95 -11.86
N ASP A 82 17.64 31.76 -12.87
CA ASP A 82 18.84 32.61 -12.91
C ASP A 82 18.84 33.68 -11.82
N VAL A 83 17.71 34.35 -11.58
CA VAL A 83 17.59 35.31 -10.47
C VAL A 83 17.79 34.60 -9.13
N LEU A 84 17.19 33.42 -8.95
CA LEU A 84 17.41 32.65 -7.72
C LEU A 84 18.87 32.22 -7.57
N ARG A 85 19.52 31.75 -8.64
CA ARG A 85 20.96 31.41 -8.66
C ARG A 85 21.81 32.58 -8.20
N GLN A 86 21.52 33.78 -8.68
CA GLN A 86 22.31 34.97 -8.37
C GLN A 86 22.15 35.45 -6.92
N TYR A 87 20.94 35.40 -6.36
CA TYR A 87 20.65 36.04 -5.07
C TYR A 87 20.44 35.06 -3.90
N TRP A 88 20.32 33.75 -4.14
CA TRP A 88 20.00 32.77 -3.09
C TRP A 88 21.07 32.66 -2.00
N SER A 89 22.35 32.71 -2.34
CA SER A 89 23.44 32.66 -1.35
C SER A 89 23.35 33.83 -0.36
N GLY A 90 23.08 35.04 -0.86
CA GLY A 90 22.88 36.23 -0.04
C GLY A 90 21.60 36.16 0.80
N ILE A 91 20.49 35.71 0.22
CA ILE A 91 19.21 35.57 0.95
C ILE A 91 19.35 34.54 2.07
N SER A 92 19.87 33.34 1.75
CA SER A 92 19.96 32.24 2.71
C SER A 92 20.91 32.52 3.88
N ALA A 93 21.97 33.30 3.65
CA ALA A 93 22.93 33.69 4.69
C ALA A 93 22.35 34.68 5.72
N GLN A 94 21.32 35.45 5.35
CA GLN A 94 20.70 36.46 6.23
C GLN A 94 19.53 35.92 7.07
N LEU A 95 19.11 34.68 6.83
CA LEU A 95 17.91 34.12 7.47
C LEU A 95 18.26 33.31 8.71
N SER A 96 17.39 33.43 9.73
CA SER A 96 17.37 32.48 10.84
C SER A 96 17.03 31.07 10.34
N SER A 97 17.41 30.02 11.08
CA SER A 97 17.13 28.63 10.69
C SER A 97 15.63 28.36 10.50
N SER A 98 14.77 28.96 11.34
CA SER A 98 13.31 28.82 11.24
C SER A 98 12.74 29.51 10.00
N ASP A 99 13.21 30.72 9.69
CA ASP A 99 12.74 31.48 8.53
C ASP A 99 13.25 30.88 7.22
N ARG A 100 14.49 30.37 7.21
CA ARG A 100 15.02 29.60 6.07
C ARG A 100 14.18 28.37 5.80
N ALA A 101 13.79 27.60 6.82
CA ALA A 101 12.97 26.40 6.65
C ALA A 101 11.60 26.71 6.02
N LYS A 102 10.91 27.78 6.48
CA LYS A 102 9.64 28.23 5.89
C LYS A 102 9.79 28.64 4.43
N LEU A 103 10.85 29.36 4.11
CA LEU A 103 11.11 29.83 2.75
C LEU A 103 11.46 28.66 1.81
N LEU A 104 12.25 27.70 2.30
CA LEU A 104 12.56 26.48 1.56
C LEU A 104 11.30 25.66 1.29
N GLU A 105 10.39 25.54 2.25
CA GLU A 105 9.13 24.83 2.02
C GLU A 105 8.26 25.52 0.96
N TYR A 106 8.25 26.86 0.93
CA TYR A 106 7.61 27.61 -0.15
C TYR A 106 8.21 27.27 -1.52
N PHE A 107 9.54 27.32 -1.67
CA PHE A 107 10.19 27.01 -2.94
C PHE A 107 10.04 25.54 -3.34
N ARG A 108 10.15 24.59 -2.39
CA ARG A 108 9.93 23.16 -2.61
C ARG A 108 8.54 22.88 -3.19
N GLY A 109 7.53 23.55 -2.66
CA GLY A 109 6.13 23.44 -3.14
C GLY A 109 5.81 24.29 -4.37
N LEU A 110 6.75 25.10 -4.87
CA LEU A 110 6.50 26.01 -5.99
C LEU A 110 6.34 25.22 -7.30
N ASN A 111 5.20 25.39 -7.97
CA ASN A 111 4.98 24.84 -9.30
C ASN A 111 5.75 25.65 -10.35
N ILE A 112 6.56 24.99 -11.17
CA ILE A 112 7.40 25.59 -12.20
C ILE A 112 7.22 24.87 -13.54
N LYS A 113 7.27 25.62 -14.64
CA LYS A 113 7.23 25.08 -16.01
C LYS A 113 8.58 24.45 -16.38
N CYS A 114 8.52 23.18 -16.75
CA CYS A 114 9.63 22.34 -17.16
C CYS A 114 9.88 22.41 -18.69
N VAL A 115 11.00 21.85 -19.16
CA VAL A 115 11.41 21.83 -20.58
C VAL A 115 10.34 21.20 -21.49
N ASN A 116 9.74 20.10 -21.03
CA ASN A 116 8.67 19.41 -21.75
C ASN A 116 7.30 20.10 -21.65
N GLY A 117 7.23 21.30 -21.08
CA GLY A 117 6.00 22.06 -20.90
C GLY A 117 5.15 21.66 -19.70
N TYR A 118 5.49 20.55 -19.00
CA TYR A 118 4.80 20.16 -17.78
C TYR A 118 5.02 21.17 -16.66
N ILE A 119 4.06 21.17 -15.75
CA ILE A 119 4.06 22.00 -14.55
C ILE A 119 4.23 21.06 -13.38
N ALA A 120 5.34 21.17 -12.67
CA ALA A 120 5.65 20.31 -11.53
C ALA A 120 6.15 21.15 -10.35
N GLN A 121 5.93 20.66 -9.14
CA GLN A 121 6.53 21.25 -7.93
C GLN A 121 8.06 21.16 -8.01
N MET A 122 8.80 22.17 -7.56
CA MET A 122 10.28 22.14 -7.63
C MET A 122 10.85 20.89 -6.97
N ARG A 123 10.31 20.47 -5.81
CA ARG A 123 10.71 19.23 -5.14
C ARG A 123 10.47 17.96 -5.95
N SER A 124 9.66 18.04 -7.00
CA SER A 124 9.31 16.98 -7.95
C SER A 124 10.07 17.10 -9.29
N THR A 125 10.96 18.09 -9.44
CA THR A 125 11.73 18.33 -10.68
C THR A 125 13.17 17.82 -10.62
N TYR A 126 13.83 17.80 -11.78
CA TYR A 126 15.19 17.29 -11.96
C TYR A 126 16.06 18.26 -12.74
N LEU A 127 17.35 18.27 -12.41
CA LEU A 127 18.38 19.00 -13.15
C LEU A 127 19.09 18.01 -14.08
N LEU A 128 19.16 18.29 -15.38
CA LEU A 128 19.74 17.39 -16.37
C LEU A 128 21.27 17.25 -16.21
N SER A 129 21.76 16.44 -15.28
CA SER A 129 23.21 16.17 -15.17
C SER A 129 23.67 15.08 -16.13
N THR A 130 24.97 14.99 -16.39
CA THR A 130 25.57 13.87 -17.15
C THR A 130 25.24 12.52 -16.52
N ALA A 131 25.12 12.47 -15.19
CA ALA A 131 24.72 11.28 -14.45
C ALA A 131 23.23 10.93 -14.65
N LEU A 132 22.36 11.93 -14.82
CA LEU A 132 20.92 11.74 -15.01
C LEU A 132 20.53 11.49 -16.47
N ALA A 133 21.33 11.94 -17.43
CA ALA A 133 21.06 11.82 -18.87
C ALA A 133 20.62 10.41 -19.33
N PRO A 134 21.21 9.30 -18.84
CA PRO A 134 20.77 7.95 -19.23
C PRO A 134 19.36 7.57 -18.75
N PHE A 135 18.84 8.23 -17.72
CA PHE A 135 17.56 7.92 -17.08
C PHE A 135 16.43 8.87 -17.51
N VAL A 136 16.73 9.83 -18.38
CA VAL A 136 15.76 10.82 -18.83
C VAL A 136 14.72 10.17 -19.74
N ASP A 137 13.46 10.27 -19.33
CA ASP A 137 12.30 9.97 -20.18
C ASP A 137 11.57 11.26 -20.59
N THR A 138 10.71 11.18 -21.62
CA THR A 138 9.95 12.33 -22.12
C THR A 138 8.93 12.86 -21.10
N ALA A 139 8.54 12.04 -20.12
CA ALA A 139 7.61 12.38 -19.06
C ALA A 139 8.29 13.05 -17.85
N MET A 140 9.62 13.09 -17.81
CA MET A 140 10.39 13.56 -16.68
C MET A 140 10.39 15.10 -16.60
N PRO A 141 9.98 15.70 -15.47
CA PRO A 141 9.92 17.16 -15.31
C PRO A 141 11.33 17.77 -15.13
N LEU A 142 12.01 18.02 -16.25
CA LEU A 142 13.33 18.65 -16.29
C LEU A 142 13.24 20.18 -16.18
N LEU A 143 14.07 20.79 -15.35
CA LEU A 143 14.19 22.25 -15.31
C LEU A 143 14.81 22.80 -16.60
N PRO A 144 14.39 23.99 -17.07
CA PRO A 144 14.83 24.58 -18.33
C PRO A 144 16.22 25.23 -18.24
N ILE A 145 17.23 24.46 -17.82
CA ILE A 145 18.60 24.93 -17.63
C ILE A 145 19.50 24.34 -18.72
N PRO A 146 20.08 25.17 -19.60
CA PRO A 146 20.87 24.70 -20.75
C PRO A 146 22.27 24.19 -20.38
N MET A 147 22.89 24.67 -19.29
CA MET A 147 24.20 24.22 -18.80
C MET A 147 24.16 23.83 -17.31
N PRO A 148 23.58 22.66 -16.99
CA PRO A 148 23.32 22.22 -15.62
C PRO A 148 24.53 21.70 -14.83
N VAL A 149 25.73 21.65 -15.44
CA VAL A 149 26.93 21.05 -14.85
C VAL A 149 27.74 22.04 -13.98
N SER A 150 27.37 23.32 -13.96
CA SER A 150 28.05 24.29 -13.08
C SER A 150 27.60 24.11 -11.63
N SER A 151 28.56 24.16 -10.70
CA SER A 151 28.31 24.14 -9.24
C SER A 151 27.42 25.30 -8.78
N GLU A 152 27.22 26.31 -9.62
CA GLU A 152 26.33 27.43 -9.38
C GLU A 152 24.85 27.01 -9.24
N TRP A 153 24.47 25.85 -9.77
CA TRP A 153 23.11 25.31 -9.67
C TRP A 153 22.89 24.40 -8.46
N ASP A 154 23.93 24.16 -7.66
CA ASP A 154 23.88 23.25 -6.51
C ASP A 154 22.85 23.64 -5.45
N PHE A 155 22.54 24.94 -5.35
CA PHE A 155 21.53 25.44 -4.44
C PHE A 155 20.12 24.89 -4.71
N LEU A 156 19.85 24.41 -5.94
CA LEU A 156 18.56 23.80 -6.27
C LEU A 156 18.29 22.52 -5.46
N ARG A 157 19.33 21.87 -4.93
CA ARG A 157 19.18 20.77 -3.96
C ARG A 157 18.43 21.21 -2.71
N ASP A 158 18.64 22.45 -2.24
CA ASP A 158 17.89 22.99 -1.10
C ASP A 158 16.38 23.03 -1.37
N PHE A 159 16.00 23.26 -2.64
CA PHE A 159 14.63 23.29 -3.12
C PHE A 159 14.05 21.91 -3.45
N GLY A 160 14.80 20.83 -3.19
CA GLY A 160 14.38 19.45 -3.45
C GLY A 160 14.50 19.02 -4.92
N VAL A 161 15.22 19.80 -5.74
CA VAL A 161 15.54 19.41 -7.11
C VAL A 161 16.59 18.31 -7.07
N SER A 162 16.34 17.21 -7.79
CA SER A 162 17.27 16.09 -7.85
C SER A 162 18.34 16.36 -8.90
N THR A 163 19.61 16.34 -8.48
CA THR A 163 20.78 16.59 -9.34
C THR A 163 21.64 15.34 -9.58
N THR A 164 21.42 14.31 -8.77
CA THR A 164 22.17 13.05 -8.70
C THR A 164 21.24 11.85 -8.84
N VAL A 165 21.81 10.72 -9.25
CA VAL A 165 21.11 9.42 -9.27
C VAL A 165 21.42 8.71 -7.96
N ASP A 166 20.59 8.96 -6.96
CA ASP A 166 20.69 8.41 -5.61
C ASP A 166 19.37 7.71 -5.22
N ALA A 167 19.31 7.12 -4.02
CA ALA A 167 18.08 6.49 -3.54
C ALA A 167 16.88 7.46 -3.52
N ALA A 168 17.10 8.75 -3.24
CA ALA A 168 16.03 9.74 -3.19
C ALA A 168 15.44 10.00 -4.59
N PHE A 169 16.29 10.00 -5.63
CA PHE A 169 15.89 10.08 -7.02
C PHE A 169 14.94 8.94 -7.41
N PHE A 170 15.29 7.68 -7.14
CA PHE A 170 14.44 6.54 -7.50
C PHE A 170 13.15 6.49 -6.68
N LEU A 171 13.22 6.78 -5.37
CA LEU A 171 12.02 6.86 -4.51
C LEU A 171 11.04 7.95 -4.95
N LYS A 172 11.58 9.08 -5.42
CA LYS A 172 10.80 10.19 -5.97
C LYS A 172 10.15 9.78 -7.30
N ARG A 173 10.87 9.11 -8.19
CA ARG A 173 10.33 8.57 -9.44
C ARG A 173 9.20 7.57 -9.19
N LEU A 174 9.40 6.64 -8.24
CA LEU A 174 8.37 5.71 -7.79
C LEU A 174 7.14 6.45 -7.23
N SER A 175 7.34 7.45 -6.38
CA SER A 175 6.23 8.28 -5.87
C SER A 175 5.46 8.96 -6.99
N SER A 176 6.15 9.52 -7.99
CA SER A 176 5.50 10.15 -9.14
C SER A 176 4.76 9.16 -10.04
N LEU A 177 5.24 7.91 -10.16
CA LEU A 177 4.48 6.85 -10.83
C LEU A 177 3.22 6.46 -10.07
N SER A 178 3.26 6.45 -8.73
CA SER A 178 2.09 6.15 -7.89
C SER A 178 0.96 7.18 -8.00
N GLU A 179 1.27 8.39 -8.45
CA GLU A 179 0.28 9.45 -8.69
C GLU A 179 -0.40 9.34 -10.06
N ARG A 180 0.11 8.49 -10.97
CA ARG A 180 -0.47 8.25 -12.29
C ARG A 180 -1.58 7.20 -12.23
N PRO A 181 -2.53 7.19 -13.19
CA PRO A 181 -3.49 6.10 -13.31
C PRO A 181 -2.75 4.75 -13.44
N PRO A 182 -3.09 3.73 -12.63
CA PRO A 182 -2.38 2.44 -12.64
C PRO A 182 -2.31 1.75 -14.00
N ARG A 183 -3.31 2.00 -14.86
CA ARG A 183 -3.38 1.47 -16.24
C ARG A 183 -2.23 1.94 -17.14
N ASP A 184 -1.62 3.08 -16.84
CA ASP A 184 -0.56 3.70 -17.64
C ASP A 184 0.84 3.34 -17.08
N VAL A 185 0.90 2.42 -16.12
CA VAL A 185 2.13 1.99 -15.43
C VAL A 185 2.44 0.54 -15.80
N GLU A 186 3.67 0.25 -16.22
CA GLU A 186 4.13 -1.11 -16.47
C GLU A 186 4.82 -1.69 -15.22
N ALA A 187 4.53 -2.96 -14.90
CA ALA A 187 5.13 -3.60 -13.72
C ALA A 187 6.64 -3.71 -13.82
N SER A 188 7.20 -3.92 -15.02
CA SER A 188 8.66 -3.96 -15.23
C SER A 188 9.32 -2.64 -14.81
N ASP A 189 8.72 -1.50 -15.17
CA ASP A 189 9.27 -0.19 -14.79
C ASP A 189 9.26 0.01 -13.27
N VAL A 190 8.26 -0.53 -12.59
CA VAL A 190 8.14 -0.46 -11.13
C VAL A 190 9.11 -1.43 -10.46
N GLU A 191 9.28 -2.63 -11.00
CA GLU A 191 10.23 -3.63 -10.52
C GLU A 191 11.67 -3.10 -10.60
N ASP A 192 12.05 -2.51 -11.74
CA ASP A 192 13.36 -1.86 -11.92
C ASP A 192 13.61 -0.76 -10.87
N LEU A 193 12.57 0.03 -10.56
CA LEU A 193 12.67 1.05 -9.51
C LEU A 193 12.81 0.44 -8.11
N TYR A 194 12.09 -0.65 -7.81
CA TYR A 194 12.27 -1.34 -6.54
C TYR A 194 13.67 -1.94 -6.42
N GLU A 195 14.22 -2.51 -7.49
CA GLU A 195 15.59 -3.04 -7.51
C GLU A 195 16.62 -1.94 -7.24
N GLU A 196 16.48 -0.79 -7.89
CA GLU A 196 17.38 0.35 -7.69
C GLU A 196 17.27 0.95 -6.28
N ILE A 197 16.05 1.09 -5.75
CA ILE A 197 15.83 1.52 -4.36
C ILE A 197 16.41 0.48 -3.38
N ALA A 198 16.25 -0.82 -3.67
CA ALA A 198 16.79 -1.88 -2.84
C ALA A 198 18.32 -1.85 -2.80
N ARG A 199 18.95 -1.62 -3.96
CA ARG A 199 20.41 -1.49 -4.10
C ARG A 199 20.96 -0.32 -3.29
N LEU A 200 20.25 0.81 -3.31
CA LEU A 200 20.65 2.06 -2.65
C LEU A 200 19.99 2.27 -1.27
N PHE A 201 19.30 1.25 -0.73
CA PHE A 201 18.51 1.38 0.49
C PHE A 201 19.28 1.95 1.69
N ARG A 202 20.58 1.62 1.78
CA ARG A 202 21.46 2.04 2.88
C ARG A 202 21.73 3.56 2.91
N GLU A 203 21.49 4.28 1.82
CA GLU A 203 21.72 5.73 1.76
C GLU A 203 20.72 6.49 2.63
N ILE A 204 19.44 6.12 2.57
CA ILE A 204 18.33 6.84 3.24
C ILE A 204 17.23 5.88 3.77
N PRO A 205 17.58 4.89 4.62
CA PRO A 205 16.66 3.80 5.00
C PRO A 205 15.36 4.29 5.64
N GLU A 206 15.44 5.28 6.54
CA GLU A 206 14.27 5.81 7.24
C GLU A 206 13.34 6.60 6.32
N ILE A 207 13.88 7.30 5.33
CA ILE A 207 13.06 8.05 4.36
C ILE A 207 12.30 7.08 3.47
N ILE A 208 12.97 6.02 3.00
CA ILE A 208 12.33 4.97 2.20
C ILE A 208 11.21 4.30 3.01
N ARG A 209 11.50 3.84 4.24
CA ARG A 209 10.49 3.22 5.11
C ARG A 209 9.29 4.13 5.35
N ASN A 210 9.54 5.41 5.67
CA ASN A 210 8.47 6.37 5.93
C ASN A 210 7.64 6.65 4.67
N ALA A 211 8.26 6.66 3.49
CA ALA A 211 7.53 6.83 2.23
C ALA A 211 6.59 5.65 1.96
N PHE A 212 7.04 4.40 2.14
CA PHE A 212 6.18 3.21 1.96
C PHE A 212 5.07 3.10 3.02
N LYS A 213 5.29 3.62 4.23
CA LYS A 213 4.26 3.68 5.28
C LYS A 213 3.23 4.78 5.07
N SER A 214 3.62 5.90 4.47
CA SER A 214 2.76 7.09 4.34
C SER A 214 2.05 7.19 2.99
N LYS A 215 2.52 6.48 1.97
CA LYS A 215 1.99 6.53 0.60
C LYS A 215 1.68 5.13 0.07
N ALA A 216 0.79 5.05 -0.91
CA ALA A 216 0.50 3.83 -1.64
C ALA A 216 1.59 3.53 -2.67
N LEU A 217 2.69 2.93 -2.23
CA LEU A 217 3.87 2.65 -3.07
C LEU A 217 4.05 1.19 -3.44
N PHE A 218 3.10 0.31 -3.09
CA PHE A 218 3.12 -1.10 -3.49
C PHE A 218 2.29 -1.28 -4.76
N PHE A 219 2.93 -1.60 -5.88
CA PHE A 219 2.22 -1.87 -7.13
C PHE A 219 1.81 -3.33 -7.20
N ILE A 220 0.56 -3.57 -7.57
CA ILE A 220 -0.02 -4.90 -7.69
C ILE A 220 -0.59 -5.01 -9.11
N GLU A 221 -0.06 -5.98 -9.85
CA GLU A 221 -0.60 -6.39 -11.14
C GLU A 221 -1.11 -7.82 -11.02
N LYS A 222 -2.41 -8.04 -11.28
CA LYS A 222 -3.05 -9.35 -11.24
C LYS A 222 -3.81 -9.59 -12.54
N GLU A 223 -3.58 -10.73 -13.16
CA GLU A 223 -4.42 -11.19 -14.26
C GLU A 223 -5.77 -11.67 -13.72
N GLY A 224 -6.86 -11.10 -14.24
CA GLY A 224 -8.22 -11.48 -13.91
C GLY A 224 -9.04 -11.86 -15.15
N ASN A 225 -10.23 -12.42 -14.91
CA ASN A 225 -11.14 -12.85 -15.99
C ASN A 225 -11.62 -11.70 -16.90
N ALA A 226 -11.56 -10.45 -16.41
CA ALA A 226 -11.93 -9.24 -17.14
C ALA A 226 -10.71 -8.45 -17.67
N GLY A 227 -9.51 -9.04 -17.63
CA GLY A 227 -8.25 -8.42 -18.00
C GLY A 227 -7.30 -8.19 -16.83
N THR A 228 -6.19 -7.50 -17.09
CA THR A 228 -5.15 -7.22 -16.09
C THR A 228 -5.56 -6.06 -15.19
N GLN A 229 -5.68 -6.35 -13.89
CA GLN A 229 -5.96 -5.36 -12.87
C GLN A 229 -4.65 -4.82 -12.30
N LYS A 230 -4.41 -3.52 -12.50
CA LYS A 230 -3.26 -2.77 -11.97
C LYS A 230 -3.75 -1.86 -10.84
N GLU A 231 -3.11 -1.89 -9.68
CA GLU A 231 -3.47 -1.05 -8.53
C GLU A 231 -2.25 -0.69 -7.66
N TRP A 232 -2.28 0.50 -7.05
CA TRP A 232 -1.33 0.91 -6.01
C TRP A 232 -1.96 0.67 -4.64
N LYS A 233 -1.21 0.04 -3.73
CA LYS A 233 -1.63 -0.33 -2.38
C LYS A 233 -0.80 0.36 -1.32
N GLY A 234 -1.45 0.62 -0.19
CA GLY A 234 -0.81 1.12 1.02
C GLY A 234 -0.18 -0.01 1.84
N TRP A 235 0.49 0.40 2.92
CA TRP A 235 1.14 -0.51 3.85
C TRP A 235 0.18 -1.54 4.48
N ASP A 236 -1.02 -1.11 4.86
CA ASP A 236 -1.97 -1.95 5.56
C ASP A 236 -2.70 -2.94 4.64
N ASP A 237 -2.54 -2.81 3.32
CA ASP A 237 -3.22 -3.64 2.33
C ASP A 237 -2.32 -4.75 1.75
N VAL A 238 -1.10 -4.90 2.26
CA VAL A 238 -0.11 -5.83 1.72
C VAL A 238 0.51 -6.72 2.81
N TYR A 239 0.87 -7.92 2.40
CA TYR A 239 1.74 -8.82 3.14
C TYR A 239 2.91 -9.24 2.27
N TRP A 240 4.06 -9.51 2.90
CA TRP A 240 5.20 -10.07 2.18
C TRP A 240 4.86 -11.48 1.69
N ASP A 241 4.63 -12.40 2.62
CA ASP A 241 4.24 -13.77 2.35
C ASP A 241 2.89 -14.09 3.00
N GLY A 242 2.16 -15.04 2.43
CA GLY A 242 0.86 -15.42 2.93
C GLY A 242 0.23 -16.56 2.15
N PRO A 243 -0.88 -17.09 2.64
CA PRO A 243 -1.58 -18.16 1.94
C PRO A 243 -2.33 -17.63 0.71
N SER A 244 -2.55 -18.49 -0.28
CA SER A 244 -3.36 -18.20 -1.48
C SER A 244 -4.83 -17.91 -1.18
N ILE A 245 -5.26 -18.12 0.07
CA ILE A 245 -6.59 -17.74 0.57
C ILE A 245 -6.73 -16.23 0.82
N LEU A 246 -5.67 -15.45 0.65
CA LEU A 246 -5.71 -14.01 0.77
C LEU A 246 -6.54 -13.39 -0.38
N THR A 247 -7.53 -12.59 -0.02
CA THR A 247 -8.34 -11.77 -0.93
C THR A 247 -8.46 -10.34 -0.45
N VAL A 248 -8.45 -10.10 0.86
CA VAL A 248 -8.54 -8.76 1.45
C VAL A 248 -7.25 -7.99 1.23
N ARG A 249 -6.10 -8.66 1.38
CA ARG A 249 -4.77 -8.07 1.24
C ARG A 249 -3.96 -8.79 0.16
N SER A 250 -3.03 -8.08 -0.45
CA SER A 250 -2.20 -8.61 -1.54
C SER A 250 -0.88 -9.20 -1.03
N GLN A 251 -0.46 -10.33 -1.61
CA GLN A 251 0.83 -10.96 -1.34
C GLN A 251 1.88 -10.42 -2.31
N LEU A 252 2.99 -9.90 -1.78
CA LEU A 252 4.08 -9.34 -2.59
C LEU A 252 5.03 -10.41 -3.11
N LYS A 253 5.29 -11.48 -2.34
CA LYS A 253 6.23 -12.54 -2.71
C LYS A 253 5.90 -13.23 -4.02
N SER A 254 4.62 -13.39 -4.35
CA SER A 254 4.20 -13.99 -5.62
C SER A 254 4.46 -13.09 -6.84
N LEU A 255 4.45 -11.77 -6.62
CA LEU A 255 4.65 -10.76 -7.68
C LEU A 255 6.13 -10.42 -7.86
N TYR A 256 6.86 -10.33 -6.74
CA TYR A 256 8.25 -9.86 -6.69
C TYR A 256 9.14 -10.83 -5.89
N PRO A 257 9.30 -12.09 -6.32
CA PRO A 257 10.05 -13.10 -5.56
C PRO A 257 11.54 -12.76 -5.40
N SER A 258 12.13 -12.06 -6.37
CA SER A 258 13.52 -11.57 -6.37
C SER A 258 13.79 -10.52 -5.28
N LEU A 259 12.77 -9.76 -4.88
CA LEU A 259 12.88 -8.60 -3.99
C LEU A 259 12.67 -8.94 -2.51
N HIS A 260 12.87 -10.20 -2.10
CA HIS A 260 12.72 -10.65 -0.70
C HIS A 260 13.48 -9.77 0.29
N ARG A 261 14.77 -9.52 0.05
CA ARG A 261 15.60 -8.72 0.95
C ARG A 261 15.08 -7.29 1.10
N PHE A 262 14.47 -6.75 0.06
CA PHE A 262 13.93 -5.39 0.10
C PHE A 262 12.63 -5.32 0.90
N PHE A 263 11.64 -6.15 0.57
CA PHE A 263 10.33 -6.08 1.21
C PHE A 263 10.32 -6.69 2.61
N SER A 264 10.92 -7.87 2.79
CA SER A 264 10.95 -8.57 4.08
C SER A 264 12.00 -8.00 5.03
N ASP A 265 13.25 -7.86 4.59
CA ASP A 265 14.35 -7.55 5.53
C ASP A 265 14.53 -6.04 5.72
N ASN A 266 14.51 -5.26 4.63
CA ASN A 266 14.78 -3.82 4.68
C ASN A 266 13.54 -3.01 5.10
N LEU A 267 12.41 -3.23 4.42
CA LEU A 267 11.15 -2.56 4.74
C LEU A 267 10.45 -3.17 5.95
N ALA A 268 10.67 -4.45 6.25
CA ALA A 268 9.97 -5.19 7.31
C ALA A 268 8.46 -5.29 7.08
N VAL A 269 8.05 -5.56 5.83
CA VAL A 269 6.66 -5.89 5.50
C VAL A 269 6.32 -7.23 6.17
N PRO A 270 5.27 -7.30 7.00
CA PRO A 270 4.96 -8.53 7.73
C PRO A 270 4.44 -9.63 6.79
N SER A 271 4.67 -10.88 7.18
CA SER A 271 3.94 -12.02 6.62
C SER A 271 2.56 -12.13 7.26
N ALA A 272 1.61 -12.72 6.54
CA ALA A 272 0.23 -12.87 6.99
C ALA A 272 0.16 -13.65 8.32
N PRO A 273 -0.46 -13.08 9.37
CA PRO A 273 -0.67 -13.78 10.63
C PRO A 273 -1.77 -14.86 10.48
N ALA A 274 -1.84 -15.79 11.43
CA ALA A 274 -2.87 -16.82 11.43
C ALA A 274 -4.31 -16.24 11.57
N THR A 275 -4.45 -15.06 12.15
CA THR A 275 -5.72 -14.33 12.28
C THR A 275 -6.34 -13.93 10.93
N ILE A 276 -5.58 -14.00 9.85
CA ILE A 276 -6.07 -13.71 8.50
C ILE A 276 -7.27 -14.58 8.11
N VAL A 277 -7.38 -15.78 8.70
CA VAL A 277 -8.55 -16.65 8.51
C VAL A 277 -9.83 -15.94 8.95
N ALA A 278 -9.82 -15.25 10.08
CA ALA A 278 -10.97 -14.51 10.56
C ALA A 278 -11.33 -13.36 9.61
N ASP A 279 -10.33 -12.56 9.20
CA ASP A 279 -10.53 -11.44 8.28
C ASP A 279 -11.12 -11.90 6.94
N GLU A 280 -10.58 -12.98 6.36
CA GLU A 280 -11.05 -13.54 5.09
C GLU A 280 -12.46 -14.15 5.20
N LEU A 281 -12.76 -14.85 6.30
CA LEU A 281 -14.11 -15.36 6.56
C LEU A 281 -15.12 -14.24 6.74
N GLN A 282 -14.80 -13.22 7.54
CA GLN A 282 -15.65 -12.05 7.76
C GLN A 282 -15.92 -11.30 6.46
N HIS A 283 -14.88 -11.08 5.67
CA HIS A 283 -15.00 -10.42 4.37
C HIS A 283 -15.85 -11.24 3.39
N PHE A 284 -15.63 -12.55 3.34
CA PHE A 284 -16.44 -13.45 2.52
C PHE A 284 -17.92 -13.36 2.90
N VAL A 285 -18.26 -13.56 4.17
CA VAL A 285 -19.66 -13.53 4.64
C VAL A 285 -20.33 -12.19 4.35
N ARG A 286 -19.63 -11.08 4.59
CA ARG A 286 -20.15 -9.73 4.33
C ARG A 286 -20.48 -9.49 2.85
N ASN A 287 -19.67 -10.05 1.94
CA ASN A 287 -19.89 -9.90 0.49
C ASN A 287 -20.96 -10.85 -0.05
N GLN A 288 -21.15 -12.03 0.56
CA GLN A 288 -22.17 -12.99 0.14
C GLN A 288 -23.59 -12.57 0.55
N GLY A 289 -23.76 -12.08 1.78
CA GLY A 289 -25.09 -11.84 2.36
C GLY A 289 -25.88 -13.14 2.58
N ASP A 290 -27.20 -13.08 2.44
CA ASP A 290 -28.11 -14.20 2.71
C ASP A 290 -28.39 -15.10 1.48
N ALA A 291 -27.72 -14.84 0.36
CA ALA A 291 -27.94 -15.57 -0.88
C ALA A 291 -27.37 -17.01 -0.81
N PRO A 292 -27.96 -17.96 -1.56
CA PRO A 292 -27.36 -19.27 -1.74
C PRO A 292 -25.98 -19.16 -2.41
N LEU A 293 -25.03 -19.95 -1.93
CA LEU A 293 -23.67 -20.02 -2.46
C LEU A 293 -23.64 -20.71 -3.83
N ASP A 294 -22.97 -20.09 -4.79
CA ASP A 294 -22.60 -20.74 -6.04
C ASP A 294 -21.36 -21.66 -5.86
N GLU A 295 -21.02 -22.42 -6.90
CA GLU A 295 -19.91 -23.37 -6.86
C GLU A 295 -18.53 -22.70 -6.69
N THR A 296 -18.34 -21.50 -7.24
CA THR A 296 -17.07 -20.75 -7.14
C THR A 296 -16.87 -20.17 -5.75
N GLN A 297 -17.95 -19.63 -5.16
CA GLN A 297 -17.99 -19.10 -3.80
C GLN A 297 -17.79 -20.23 -2.80
N LEU A 298 -18.43 -21.38 -3.01
CA LEU A 298 -18.24 -22.56 -2.19
C LEU A 298 -16.79 -23.06 -2.25
N ARG A 299 -16.19 -23.16 -3.45
CA ARG A 299 -14.77 -23.52 -3.61
C ARG A 299 -13.86 -22.56 -2.84
N ARG A 300 -14.13 -21.26 -2.89
CA ARG A 300 -13.35 -20.25 -2.15
C ARG A 300 -13.48 -20.44 -0.64
N LEU A 301 -14.69 -20.53 -0.12
CA LEU A 301 -14.93 -20.73 1.31
C LEU A 301 -14.24 -22.00 1.82
N VAL A 302 -14.34 -23.09 1.06
CA VAL A 302 -13.68 -24.35 1.39
C VAL A 302 -12.17 -24.17 1.44
N SER A 303 -11.56 -23.43 0.51
CA SER A 303 -10.11 -23.18 0.56
C SER A 303 -9.68 -22.43 1.83
N ILE A 304 -10.49 -21.47 2.30
CA ILE A 304 -10.25 -20.74 3.55
C ILE A 304 -10.33 -21.72 4.74
N LEU A 305 -11.38 -22.53 4.81
CA LEU A 305 -11.57 -23.52 5.87
C LEU A 305 -10.50 -24.61 5.87
N GLN A 306 -10.00 -25.02 4.70
CA GLN A 306 -8.91 -25.99 4.57
C GLN A 306 -7.59 -25.43 5.12
N TYR A 307 -7.29 -24.17 4.84
CA TYR A 307 -6.13 -23.50 5.41
C TYR A 307 -6.26 -23.39 6.95
N ALA A 308 -7.46 -23.06 7.44
CA ALA A 308 -7.76 -23.03 8.86
C ALA A 308 -7.65 -24.41 9.55
N ALA A 309 -7.90 -25.49 8.80
CA ALA A 309 -7.82 -26.87 9.25
C ALA A 309 -6.39 -27.43 9.29
N ASP A 310 -5.38 -26.68 8.85
CA ASP A 310 -3.99 -27.13 8.89
C ASP A 310 -3.57 -27.45 10.34
N PRO A 311 -3.14 -28.70 10.65
CA PRO A 311 -2.75 -29.10 11.99
C PRO A 311 -1.68 -28.22 12.62
N ALA A 312 -0.72 -27.71 11.82
CA ALA A 312 0.32 -26.82 12.34
C ALA A 312 -0.28 -25.49 12.80
N LYS A 313 -1.23 -24.94 12.04
CA LYS A 313 -1.93 -23.69 12.39
C LYS A 313 -2.83 -23.86 13.61
N LEU A 314 -3.56 -24.96 13.67
CA LEU A 314 -4.40 -25.27 14.84
C LEU A 314 -3.55 -25.54 16.09
N HIS A 315 -2.37 -26.12 15.95
CA HIS A 315 -1.43 -26.30 17.05
C HIS A 315 -0.92 -24.96 17.59
N ASP A 316 -0.58 -24.01 16.71
CA ASP A 316 -0.15 -22.67 17.11
C ASP A 316 -1.25 -21.93 17.91
N VAL A 317 -2.51 -22.09 17.51
CA VAL A 317 -3.66 -21.53 18.23
C VAL A 317 -3.84 -22.19 19.60
N ARG A 318 -3.79 -23.54 19.67
CA ARG A 318 -3.94 -24.30 20.92
C ARG A 318 -2.84 -23.98 21.93
N ASP A 319 -1.61 -23.77 21.46
CA ASP A 319 -0.47 -23.35 22.29
C ASP A 319 -0.48 -21.86 22.67
N ARG A 320 -1.49 -21.09 22.23
CA ARG A 320 -1.58 -19.62 22.40
C ARG A 320 -0.37 -18.86 21.82
N LYS A 321 0.28 -19.43 20.80
CA LYS A 321 1.36 -18.76 20.07
C LYS A 321 0.82 -17.73 19.09
N CYS A 322 -0.44 -17.87 18.68
CA CYS A 322 -1.18 -16.88 17.93
C CYS A 322 -2.58 -16.67 18.53
N GLU A 323 -3.21 -15.56 18.16
CA GLU A 323 -4.59 -15.28 18.54
C GLU A 323 -5.55 -16.32 17.94
N ASP A 324 -6.54 -16.70 18.74
CA ASP A 324 -7.56 -17.65 18.33
C ASP A 324 -8.57 -16.98 17.40
N TRP A 325 -8.42 -17.25 16.11
CA TRP A 325 -9.31 -16.74 15.06
C TRP A 325 -10.76 -17.22 15.24
N SER A 326 -10.98 -18.38 15.89
CA SER A 326 -12.34 -18.94 16.08
C SER A 326 -13.21 -18.06 16.97
N VAL A 327 -12.60 -17.37 17.94
CA VAL A 327 -13.30 -16.43 18.83
C VAL A 327 -13.84 -15.24 18.04
N GLN A 328 -13.11 -14.79 17.02
CA GLN A 328 -13.48 -13.62 16.20
C GLN A 328 -14.60 -13.93 15.20
N VAL A 329 -14.82 -15.19 14.86
CA VAL A 329 -15.86 -15.62 13.90
C VAL A 329 -17.01 -16.37 14.56
N ARG A 330 -17.01 -16.50 15.88
CA ARG A 330 -18.01 -17.28 16.64
C ARG A 330 -19.44 -16.85 16.35
N ASP A 331 -19.67 -15.55 16.28
CA ASP A 331 -21.01 -14.97 16.10
C ASP A 331 -21.42 -14.84 14.63
N ILE A 332 -20.66 -15.46 13.70
CA ILE A 332 -20.82 -15.29 12.27
C ILE A 332 -21.29 -16.61 11.65
N ALA A 333 -22.24 -16.52 10.71
CA ALA A 333 -22.64 -17.65 9.90
C ALA A 333 -21.65 -17.82 8.74
N TYR A 334 -20.67 -18.71 8.90
CA TYR A 334 -19.63 -18.95 7.88
C TYR A 334 -19.54 -20.41 7.42
N LEU A 335 -20.29 -21.34 8.03
CA LEU A 335 -20.26 -22.75 7.64
C LEU A 335 -21.21 -23.00 6.47
N PRO A 336 -20.75 -23.63 5.36
CA PRO A 336 -21.62 -23.94 4.23
C PRO A 336 -22.50 -25.15 4.56
N VAL A 337 -23.82 -24.99 4.52
CA VAL A 337 -24.81 -26.03 4.81
C VAL A 337 -25.71 -26.25 3.61
N ARG A 338 -25.72 -27.47 3.07
CA ARG A 338 -26.67 -27.92 2.04
C ARG A 338 -28.00 -28.22 2.70
N ARG A 339 -29.03 -27.49 2.30
CA ARG A 339 -30.43 -27.72 2.69
C ARG A 339 -31.05 -28.87 1.88
N PRO A 340 -32.17 -29.44 2.35
CA PRO A 340 -32.89 -30.49 1.63
C PRO A 340 -33.35 -30.13 0.21
N ASN A 341 -33.52 -28.84 -0.07
CA ASN A 341 -33.84 -28.31 -1.40
C ASN A 341 -32.62 -28.26 -2.36
N GLY A 342 -31.42 -28.65 -1.89
CA GLY A 342 -30.18 -28.63 -2.64
C GLY A 342 -29.39 -27.32 -2.55
N GLU A 343 -29.96 -26.24 -2.01
CA GLU A 343 -29.28 -24.96 -1.85
C GLU A 343 -28.21 -25.02 -0.76
N VAL A 344 -27.07 -24.38 -1.00
CA VAL A 344 -26.01 -24.25 0.01
C VAL A 344 -26.08 -22.85 0.59
N VAL A 345 -26.27 -22.75 1.89
CA VAL A 345 -26.40 -21.47 2.62
C VAL A 345 -25.42 -21.44 3.78
N LEU A 346 -25.10 -20.24 4.25
CA LEU A 346 -24.24 -20.08 5.42
C LEU A 346 -25.03 -20.32 6.72
N SER A 347 -24.39 -20.96 7.70
CA SER A 347 -24.95 -21.22 9.02
C SER A 347 -23.94 -20.96 10.13
N HIS A 348 -24.44 -20.61 11.31
CA HIS A 348 -23.63 -20.50 12.54
C HIS A 348 -23.20 -21.89 13.02
N CYS A 349 -22.11 -21.97 13.79
CA CYS A 349 -21.68 -23.23 14.42
C CYS A 349 -22.80 -23.89 15.24
N ASP A 350 -23.63 -23.08 15.90
CA ASP A 350 -24.75 -23.57 16.72
C ASP A 350 -26.00 -23.93 15.90
N GLY A 351 -26.02 -23.64 14.60
CA GLY A 351 -27.18 -23.85 13.71
C GLY A 351 -27.64 -25.31 13.60
N GLY A 352 -28.92 -25.52 13.26
CA GLY A 352 -29.53 -26.85 13.16
C GLY A 352 -29.11 -27.61 11.89
N PHE A 353 -27.88 -28.11 11.84
CA PHE A 353 -27.34 -28.95 10.76
C PHE A 353 -26.53 -30.13 11.30
N TYR A 354 -26.27 -31.11 10.43
CA TYR A 354 -25.48 -32.30 10.73
C TYR A 354 -24.16 -32.31 9.97
N VAL A 355 -23.13 -32.88 10.58
CA VAL A 355 -21.85 -33.16 9.93
C VAL A 355 -21.96 -34.53 9.23
N PRO A 356 -21.67 -34.62 7.91
CA PRO A 356 -21.66 -35.88 7.19
C PRO A 356 -20.73 -36.91 7.84
N ASP A 357 -21.08 -38.18 7.70
CA ASP A 357 -20.21 -39.28 8.05
C ASP A 357 -19.02 -39.38 7.09
N LEU A 358 -17.88 -39.93 7.55
CA LEU A 358 -16.66 -40.07 6.73
C LEU A 358 -16.89 -40.87 5.44
N THR A 359 -17.88 -41.77 5.44
CA THR A 359 -18.24 -42.59 4.29
C THR A 359 -19.32 -41.96 3.38
N GLY A 360 -19.98 -40.88 3.82
CA GLY A 360 -21.12 -40.27 3.15
C GLY A 360 -22.37 -41.15 3.04
N ALA A 361 -22.39 -42.31 3.69
CA ALA A 361 -23.45 -43.30 3.58
C ALA A 361 -24.74 -42.78 4.23
N PHE A 362 -24.63 -42.20 5.43
CA PHE A 362 -25.79 -41.64 6.13
C PHE A 362 -26.23 -40.30 5.54
N GLU A 363 -25.30 -39.48 5.07
CA GLU A 363 -25.64 -38.27 4.29
C GLU A 363 -26.55 -38.65 3.11
N SER A 364 -26.19 -39.68 2.33
CA SER A 364 -26.96 -40.07 1.14
C SER A 364 -28.41 -40.50 1.44
N ILE A 365 -28.65 -41.08 2.63
CA ILE A 365 -29.98 -41.56 3.05
C ILE A 365 -30.86 -40.38 3.46
N PHE A 366 -30.29 -39.41 4.19
CA PHE A 366 -31.04 -38.34 4.83
C PHE A 366 -30.95 -36.98 4.12
N GLN A 367 -30.19 -36.86 3.03
CA GLN A 367 -29.96 -35.60 2.31
C GLN A 367 -31.25 -34.87 1.88
N SER A 368 -32.35 -35.60 1.67
CA SER A 368 -33.66 -35.02 1.29
C SER A 368 -34.51 -34.55 2.47
N GLN A 369 -34.05 -34.80 3.71
CA GLN A 369 -34.81 -34.52 4.94
C GLN A 369 -34.05 -33.61 5.90
N LEU A 370 -32.71 -33.71 5.92
CA LEU A 370 -31.87 -33.01 6.89
C LEU A 370 -30.85 -32.10 6.19
N PRO A 371 -30.53 -30.94 6.79
CA PRO A 371 -29.46 -30.09 6.32
C PRO A 371 -28.08 -30.64 6.76
N PHE A 372 -27.13 -30.63 5.84
CA PHE A 372 -25.77 -31.18 6.03
C PHE A 372 -24.68 -30.15 5.75
N LEU A 373 -23.58 -30.22 6.49
CA LEU A 373 -22.38 -29.44 6.18
C LEU A 373 -21.87 -29.81 4.78
N SER A 374 -21.85 -28.84 3.87
CA SER A 374 -21.54 -29.02 2.45
C SER A 374 -20.07 -28.75 2.19
N LEU A 375 -19.25 -29.79 2.31
CA LEU A 375 -17.83 -29.75 1.93
C LEU A 375 -17.57 -30.75 0.79
N PRO A 376 -16.55 -30.53 -0.06
CA PRO A 376 -16.28 -31.42 -1.18
C PRO A 376 -16.07 -32.87 -0.72
N ARG A 377 -16.68 -33.83 -1.42
CA ARG A 377 -16.63 -35.27 -1.10
C ARG A 377 -15.22 -35.86 -1.14
N ALA A 378 -14.29 -35.23 -1.86
CA ALA A 378 -12.86 -35.46 -1.69
C ALA A 378 -12.41 -34.79 -0.37
N LEU A 379 -12.80 -35.41 0.74
CA LEU A 379 -12.52 -34.92 2.08
C LEU A 379 -10.99 -34.74 2.24
N PRO A 380 -10.49 -33.52 2.50
CA PRO A 380 -9.12 -33.37 2.97
C PRO A 380 -9.00 -34.10 4.31
N ALA A 381 -7.89 -34.82 4.51
CA ALA A 381 -7.60 -35.60 5.72
C ALA A 381 -7.75 -34.81 7.06
N ASN A 382 -7.83 -33.48 6.97
CA ASN A 382 -7.80 -32.57 8.10
C ASN A 382 -9.21 -32.14 8.59
N LEU A 383 -10.30 -32.58 7.95
CA LEU A 383 -11.66 -32.24 8.40
C LEU A 383 -11.97 -32.65 9.85
N PRO A 384 -11.60 -33.86 10.31
CA PRO A 384 -11.85 -34.26 11.69
C PRO A 384 -11.23 -33.28 12.69
N VAL A 385 -10.02 -32.78 12.39
CA VAL A 385 -9.30 -31.82 13.23
C VAL A 385 -10.05 -30.50 13.32
N LEU A 386 -10.61 -30.01 12.20
CA LEU A 386 -11.41 -28.79 12.19
C LEU A 386 -12.76 -28.98 12.90
N VAL A 387 -13.43 -30.11 12.69
CA VAL A 387 -14.71 -30.45 13.36
C VAL A 387 -14.53 -30.51 14.87
N ASP A 388 -13.44 -31.11 15.33
CA ASP A 388 -13.10 -31.17 16.76
C ASP A 388 -12.73 -29.79 17.30
N PHE A 389 -11.93 -29.01 16.57
CA PHE A 389 -11.54 -27.66 16.95
C PHE A 389 -12.75 -26.71 17.09
N LEU A 390 -13.72 -26.81 16.18
CA LEU A 390 -14.96 -26.02 16.21
C LEU A 390 -16.02 -26.59 17.16
N GLY A 391 -15.74 -27.69 17.87
CA GLY A 391 -16.69 -28.31 18.80
C GLY A 391 -17.92 -28.92 18.11
N LEU A 392 -17.83 -29.26 16.82
CA LEU A 392 -18.94 -29.80 16.02
C LEU A 392 -19.10 -31.33 16.16
N GLY A 393 -18.27 -31.99 16.95
CA GLY A 393 -18.34 -33.44 17.22
C GLY A 393 -19.73 -33.97 17.60
N PRO A 394 -20.54 -33.28 18.45
CA PRO A 394 -21.89 -33.70 18.79
C PRO A 394 -22.93 -33.62 17.65
N LYS A 395 -22.58 -32.97 16.53
CA LYS A 395 -23.43 -32.82 15.33
C LYS A 395 -23.13 -33.86 14.26
N ARG A 396 -22.15 -34.76 14.47
CA ARG A 396 -21.90 -35.84 13.54
C ARG A 396 -23.08 -36.81 13.49
N ILE A 397 -23.50 -37.15 12.27
CA ILE A 397 -24.72 -37.93 12.08
C ILE A 397 -24.59 -39.39 12.56
N ASP A 398 -23.38 -39.97 12.46
CA ASP A 398 -23.06 -41.31 12.96
C ASP A 398 -23.24 -41.43 14.49
N HIS A 399 -23.09 -40.34 15.24
CA HIS A 399 -23.37 -40.30 16.67
C HIS A 399 -24.85 -40.09 17.02
N ARG A 400 -25.69 -39.76 16.03
CA ARG A 400 -27.12 -39.43 16.22
C ARG A 400 -28.06 -40.50 15.69
N ILE A 401 -27.53 -41.46 14.95
CA ILE A 401 -28.28 -42.59 14.42
C ILE A 401 -28.22 -43.74 15.43
N THR A 402 -29.41 -44.20 15.84
CA THR A 402 -29.58 -45.50 16.48
C THR A 402 -30.25 -46.43 15.49
N SER A 403 -29.63 -47.56 15.18
CA SER A 403 -30.25 -48.61 14.38
C SER A 403 -31.21 -49.42 15.27
N THR A 404 -32.50 -49.38 14.94
CA THR A 404 -33.46 -50.32 15.51
C THR A 404 -33.60 -51.47 14.53
N ILE A 405 -32.94 -52.59 14.83
CA ILE A 405 -33.11 -53.82 14.05
C ILE A 405 -34.46 -54.42 14.45
N LEU A 406 -35.46 -54.30 13.58
CA LEU A 406 -36.70 -55.08 13.69
C LEU A 406 -36.40 -56.52 13.27
N ILE A 407 -36.05 -57.36 14.24
CA ILE A 407 -36.05 -58.80 14.03
C ILE A 407 -37.52 -59.22 14.03
N ASN A 408 -38.08 -59.46 12.84
CA ASN A 408 -39.35 -60.16 12.70
C ASN A 408 -39.16 -61.62 13.09
N ASN A 409 -39.07 -61.89 14.40
CA ASN A 409 -39.32 -63.23 14.91
C ASN A 409 -40.82 -63.45 14.87
N SER A 410 -41.23 -64.54 14.22
CA SER A 410 -42.61 -65.00 14.10
C SER A 410 -43.29 -65.37 15.43
N ASP A 411 -42.69 -65.05 16.58
CA ASP A 411 -43.20 -65.35 17.91
C ASP A 411 -43.32 -64.06 18.76
N GLY A 412 -44.39 -63.32 18.52
CA GLY A 412 -45.34 -62.80 19.52
C GLY A 412 -44.90 -62.13 20.84
N VAL A 413 -43.64 -61.74 21.08
CA VAL A 413 -43.26 -61.03 22.31
C VAL A 413 -42.25 -59.92 22.05
N SER A 414 -42.76 -58.69 21.91
CA SER A 414 -41.95 -57.47 21.93
C SER A 414 -41.60 -57.09 23.37
N LYS A 415 -40.31 -57.16 23.74
CA LYS A 415 -39.80 -56.46 24.93
C LYS A 415 -39.18 -55.13 24.49
N GLN A 416 -39.89 -54.03 24.74
CA GLN A 416 -39.34 -52.68 24.62
C GLN A 416 -38.42 -52.42 25.82
N HIS A 417 -37.11 -52.30 25.58
CA HIS A 417 -36.22 -51.60 26.51
C HIS A 417 -36.29 -50.10 26.20
N VAL A 418 -36.80 -49.34 27.17
CA VAL A 418 -36.89 -47.88 27.12
C VAL A 418 -35.49 -47.29 27.35
N PHE A 419 -34.83 -46.90 26.27
CA PHE A 419 -33.77 -45.88 26.29
C PHE A 419 -34.38 -44.53 25.87
N PRO A 420 -33.76 -43.38 26.22
CA PRO A 420 -34.28 -42.07 25.84
C PRO A 420 -34.51 -41.99 24.33
N PRO A 421 -35.53 -41.24 23.86
CA PRO A 421 -36.00 -41.32 22.49
C PRO A 421 -34.89 -40.90 21.52
N PRO A 422 -34.66 -41.67 20.44
CA PRO A 422 -33.71 -41.29 19.41
C PRO A 422 -34.25 -40.13 18.57
N LEU A 423 -33.35 -39.26 18.09
CA LEU A 423 -33.72 -38.13 17.23
C LEU A 423 -33.97 -38.55 15.77
N LEU A 424 -33.39 -39.67 15.30
CA LEU A 424 -33.51 -40.19 13.94
C LEU A 424 -33.52 -41.74 13.96
N GLU A 425 -34.60 -42.37 13.47
CA GLU A 425 -34.70 -43.83 13.35
C GLU A 425 -34.38 -44.30 11.92
N LEU A 426 -33.37 -45.17 11.78
CA LEU A 426 -33.21 -45.99 10.57
C LEU A 426 -34.01 -47.27 10.74
N ARG A 427 -35.05 -47.45 9.91
CA ARG A 427 -35.80 -48.70 9.82
C ARG A 427 -35.24 -49.56 8.69
N THR A 428 -34.40 -50.51 9.05
CA THR A 428 -33.95 -51.56 8.11
C THR A 428 -34.80 -52.80 8.31
N ASN A 429 -35.60 -53.15 7.30
CA ASN A 429 -36.29 -54.44 7.26
C ASN A 429 -35.28 -55.51 6.83
N ALA A 430 -34.81 -56.33 7.77
CA ALA A 430 -34.05 -57.52 7.44
C ALA A 430 -35.03 -58.70 7.26
N THR A 431 -35.29 -59.10 6.02
CA THR A 431 -35.97 -60.35 5.71
C THR A 431 -34.95 -61.47 5.89
N VAL A 432 -35.14 -62.31 6.92
CA VAL A 432 -34.40 -63.58 7.05
C VAL A 432 -35.00 -64.55 6.04
N GLU A 433 -34.35 -64.72 4.88
CA GLU A 433 -34.60 -65.90 4.06
C GLU A 433 -34.02 -67.11 4.79
N GLN A 434 -34.90 -67.91 5.39
CA GLN A 434 -34.56 -69.26 5.83
C GLN A 434 -34.22 -70.09 4.58
N ILE A 435 -32.94 -70.33 4.36
CA ILE A 435 -32.47 -71.39 3.47
C ILE A 435 -32.70 -72.71 4.23
N GLY A 436 -33.75 -73.43 3.83
CA GLY A 436 -34.04 -74.80 4.26
C GLY A 436 -33.18 -75.83 3.54
#